data_AF-A0A519Z294-F1
#
_entry.id   AF-A0A519Z294-F1
#
_cell.length_a   1.000
_cell.length_b   1.000
_cell.length_c   1.000
_cell.angle_alpha   90.00
_cell.angle_beta   90.00
_cell.angle_gamma   90.00
#
_symmetry.space_group_name_H-M   'P 1'
#
loop_
_entity.id
_entity.type
_entity.pdbx_description
1 polymer ?
#
loop_
_entity_poly.entity_id
_entity_poly.type
_entity_poly.pdbx_seq_one_letter_code
_entity_poly.pdbx_strand_id
1 'polypeptide(L)'
;QALKSNKTIHQLGILSYKETSKTLSFLQYHIPSIKTSLYTHVGHFFGFTGYYNPISGEAQLKSTVPRFLQPFIMNHEIAHQVGYAKENEANFVAYITGRRSTQPPVQYATYFEAYLYAIRDLGRRDSVAAKLLHTTLHPQVQKDLLELMDYLKKSDNVVEPYISKFYDQFLKLNKQPKGTRTYNEVVAWLIAYMKKEGSAAI
;
A
#
# COMPACT_ATOMS: atom_id res chain seq x y z
N GLN A 1 5.86 -0.63 -20.04
CA GLN A 1 7.30 -0.37 -19.81
C GLN A 1 7.66 -1.00 -18.47
N ALA A 2 8.66 -1.89 -18.41
CA ALA A 2 9.01 -2.52 -17.13
C ALA A 2 9.44 -1.47 -16.09
N LEU A 3 9.18 -1.74 -14.81
CA LEU A 3 9.46 -0.85 -13.66
C LEU A 3 10.97 -0.74 -13.40
N LYS A 4 11.72 -0.24 -14.39
CA LYS A 4 13.19 -0.32 -14.46
C LYS A 4 13.92 0.80 -13.70
N SER A 5 13.24 1.89 -13.35
CA SER A 5 13.86 3.03 -12.68
C SER A 5 12.92 3.76 -11.74
N ASN A 6 13.46 4.45 -10.73
CA ASN A 6 12.67 5.30 -9.83
C ASN A 6 12.01 6.46 -10.60
N LYS A 7 12.69 6.99 -11.63
CA LYS A 7 12.11 8.00 -12.52
C LYS A 7 10.83 7.51 -13.18
N THR A 8 10.80 6.25 -13.63
CA THR A 8 9.59 5.63 -14.18
C THR A 8 8.48 5.56 -13.12
N ILE A 9 8.77 5.17 -11.89
CA ILE A 9 7.77 5.12 -10.81
C ILE A 9 7.21 6.51 -10.49
N HIS A 10 8.07 7.52 -10.39
CA HIS A 10 7.64 8.90 -10.13
C HIS A 10 6.71 9.40 -11.25
N GLN A 11 7.06 9.12 -12.50
CA GLN A 11 6.24 9.46 -13.66
C GLN A 11 4.88 8.75 -13.63
N LEU A 12 4.84 7.47 -13.25
CA LEU A 12 3.58 6.73 -13.10
C LEU A 12 2.66 7.36 -12.05
N GLY A 13 3.22 7.82 -10.92
CA GLY A 13 2.46 8.54 -9.89
C GLY A 13 1.86 9.85 -10.42
N ILE A 14 2.70 10.69 -11.03
CA ILE A 14 2.27 11.98 -11.61
C ILE A 14 1.18 11.75 -12.68
N LEU A 15 1.35 10.77 -13.56
CA LEU A 15 0.37 10.45 -14.59
C LEU A 15 -0.96 9.98 -13.98
N SER A 16 -0.91 9.13 -12.95
CA SER A 16 -2.13 8.62 -12.29
C SER A 16 -2.94 9.74 -11.64
N TYR A 17 -2.28 10.71 -10.99
CA TYR A 17 -2.95 11.89 -10.44
C TYR A 17 -3.45 12.85 -11.53
N LYS A 18 -2.70 13.03 -12.62
CA LYS A 18 -3.14 13.82 -13.78
C LYS A 18 -4.38 13.23 -14.46
N GLU A 19 -4.48 11.90 -14.52
CA GLU A 19 -5.66 11.21 -15.06
C GLU A 19 -6.85 11.34 -14.11
N THR A 20 -6.63 11.09 -12.81
CA THR A 20 -7.67 11.10 -11.79
C THR A 20 -8.27 12.50 -11.62
N SER A 21 -7.44 13.56 -11.65
CA SER A 21 -7.88 14.94 -11.47
C SER A 21 -8.82 15.47 -12.57
N LYS A 22 -8.86 14.80 -13.74
CA LYS A 22 -9.86 15.11 -14.78
C LYS A 22 -11.31 14.87 -14.32
N THR A 23 -11.49 13.96 -13.36
CA THR A 23 -12.81 13.61 -12.82
C THR A 23 -12.97 14.03 -11.35
N LEU A 24 -11.88 13.99 -10.57
CA LEU A 24 -11.85 14.37 -9.16
C LEU A 24 -10.91 15.55 -8.99
N SER A 25 -11.40 16.77 -9.28
CA SER A 25 -10.58 17.99 -9.28
C SER A 25 -9.91 18.28 -7.93
N PHE A 26 -10.47 17.83 -6.81
CA PHE A 26 -9.86 17.95 -5.48
C PHE A 26 -8.59 17.10 -5.29
N LEU A 27 -8.26 16.20 -6.22
CA LEU A 27 -6.99 15.45 -6.27
C LEU A 27 -5.96 16.10 -7.20
N GLN A 28 -6.13 17.37 -7.55
CA GLN A 28 -5.19 18.06 -8.43
C GLN A 28 -3.82 18.24 -7.76
N TYR A 29 -2.81 17.59 -8.34
CA TYR A 29 -1.44 17.65 -7.87
C TYR A 29 -0.69 18.82 -8.53
N HIS A 30 -0.66 19.96 -7.85
CA HIS A 30 -0.21 21.23 -8.40
C HIS A 30 1.32 21.37 -8.50
N ILE A 31 2.04 20.93 -7.46
CA ILE A 31 3.50 21.08 -7.36
C ILE A 31 4.10 19.73 -7.00
N PRO A 32 4.65 19.00 -8.00
CA PRO A 32 5.31 17.73 -7.71
C PRO A 32 6.56 17.88 -6.86
N SER A 33 6.59 17.23 -5.70
CA SER A 33 7.73 17.24 -4.76
C SER A 33 8.13 15.82 -4.35
N ILE A 34 8.48 14.99 -5.33
CA ILE A 34 8.80 13.56 -5.10
C ILE A 34 10.33 13.40 -5.04
N LYS A 35 10.85 12.89 -3.92
CA LYS A 35 12.26 12.53 -3.76
C LYS A 35 12.42 11.03 -3.55
N THR A 36 13.50 10.46 -4.07
CA THR A 36 13.93 9.11 -3.63
C THR A 36 14.72 9.30 -2.34
N SER A 37 14.36 8.62 -1.25
CA SER A 37 15.11 8.75 0.01
C SER A 37 16.34 7.87 0.07
N LEU A 38 17.38 8.39 0.73
CA LEU A 38 18.64 7.74 1.03
C LEU A 38 18.81 7.42 2.54
N TYR A 39 17.87 7.82 3.41
CA TYR A 39 17.95 7.62 4.87
C TYR A 39 17.02 6.50 5.37
N THR A 40 17.52 5.74 6.34
CA THR A 40 17.33 4.28 6.47
C THR A 40 16.50 3.80 7.66
N HIS A 41 16.00 4.63 8.57
CA HIS A 41 15.35 4.11 9.79
C HIS A 41 14.23 4.99 10.33
N VAL A 42 13.03 4.92 9.74
CA VAL A 42 11.71 4.84 10.41
C VAL A 42 10.72 4.34 9.35
N GLY A 43 9.99 3.25 9.62
CA GLY A 43 8.93 2.74 8.72
C GLY A 43 8.81 1.22 8.63
N HIS A 44 9.53 0.46 9.45
CA HIS A 44 9.55 -1.00 9.33
C HIS A 44 8.36 -1.77 9.91
N PHE A 45 7.31 -1.10 10.40
CA PHE A 45 6.22 -1.80 11.07
C PHE A 45 4.80 -1.37 10.68
N PHE A 46 4.61 -0.49 9.69
CA PHE A 46 3.32 0.19 9.48
C PHE A 46 2.67 0.08 8.10
N GLY A 47 3.26 -0.63 7.13
CA GLY A 47 2.68 -0.62 5.78
C GLY A 47 2.84 0.73 5.05
N PHE A 48 3.81 1.55 5.47
CA PHE A 48 4.37 2.64 4.67
C PHE A 48 5.69 2.19 4.10
N THR A 49 5.68 2.00 2.82
CA THR A 49 6.85 1.75 1.98
C THR A 49 7.39 3.04 1.36
N GLY A 50 6.74 4.16 1.66
CA GLY A 50 7.28 5.50 1.52
C GLY A 50 7.19 6.28 2.84
N TYR A 51 7.70 7.51 2.84
CA TYR A 51 7.70 8.42 3.97
C TYR A 51 7.36 9.82 3.49
N TYR A 52 6.30 10.41 4.02
CA TYR A 52 5.98 11.82 3.83
C TYR A 52 6.60 12.64 4.96
N ASN A 53 7.47 13.59 4.63
CA ASN A 53 8.01 14.52 5.61
C ASN A 53 7.00 15.67 5.84
N PRO A 54 6.35 15.78 7.02
CA PRO A 54 5.31 16.78 7.26
C PRO A 54 5.85 18.21 7.40
N ILE A 55 7.17 18.39 7.50
CA ILE A 55 7.82 19.69 7.64
C ILE A 55 8.31 20.19 6.28
N SER A 56 8.89 19.32 5.44
CA SER A 56 9.37 19.70 4.10
C SER A 56 8.38 19.43 2.95
N GLY A 57 7.31 18.68 3.21
CA GLY A 57 6.33 18.30 2.19
C GLY A 57 6.86 17.26 1.18
N GLU A 58 7.94 16.55 1.50
CA GLU A 58 8.62 15.62 0.58
C GLU A 58 8.07 14.19 0.72
N ALA A 59 7.64 13.63 -0.41
CA ALA A 59 7.33 12.21 -0.56
C ALA A 59 8.63 11.41 -0.81
N GLN A 60 8.89 10.37 -0.02
CA GLN A 60 10.10 9.57 -0.08
C GLN A 60 9.80 8.10 -0.37
N LEU A 61 10.26 7.56 -1.50
CA LEU A 61 10.12 6.12 -1.82
C LEU A 61 11.39 5.34 -1.46
N LYS A 62 11.26 4.23 -0.72
CA LYS A 62 12.37 3.32 -0.44
C LYS A 62 12.66 2.47 -1.68
N SER A 63 13.85 2.64 -2.25
CA SER A 63 14.28 1.94 -3.49
C SER A 63 14.36 0.42 -3.36
N THR A 64 14.45 -0.11 -2.14
CA THR A 64 14.61 -1.55 -1.87
C THR A 64 13.30 -2.32 -1.81
N VAL A 65 12.15 -1.65 -1.77
CA VAL A 65 10.82 -2.28 -1.79
C VAL A 65 10.62 -3.01 -3.13
N PRO A 66 9.94 -4.18 -3.17
CA PRO A 66 9.65 -4.87 -4.41
C PRO A 66 9.06 -3.95 -5.47
N ARG A 67 9.61 -4.01 -6.69
CA ARG A 67 9.32 -3.04 -7.74
C ARG A 67 7.85 -2.98 -8.10
N PHE A 68 7.18 -4.14 -8.10
CA PHE A 68 5.77 -4.26 -8.45
C PHE A 68 4.84 -3.50 -7.50
N LEU A 69 5.28 -3.21 -6.27
CA LEU A 69 4.49 -2.50 -5.26
C LEU A 69 4.65 -0.98 -5.33
N GLN A 70 5.84 -0.53 -5.75
CA GLN A 70 6.24 0.89 -5.76
C GLN A 70 5.23 1.86 -6.41
N PRO A 71 4.47 1.51 -7.47
CA PRO A 71 3.45 2.40 -8.03
C PRO A 71 2.32 2.76 -7.06
N PHE A 72 1.81 1.80 -6.26
CA PHE A 72 0.77 2.10 -5.26
C PHE A 72 1.29 3.04 -4.19
N ILE A 73 2.51 2.76 -3.74
CA ILE A 73 3.22 3.49 -2.70
C ILE A 73 3.45 4.93 -3.14
N MET A 74 3.87 5.12 -4.40
CA MET A 74 3.99 6.45 -4.96
C MET A 74 2.66 7.20 -4.94
N ASN A 75 1.55 6.55 -5.30
CA ASN A 75 0.24 7.19 -5.24
C ASN A 75 -0.20 7.52 -3.80
N HIS A 76 0.20 6.70 -2.83
CA HIS A 76 -0.01 6.93 -1.40
C HIS A 76 0.76 8.18 -0.92
N GLU A 77 2.05 8.28 -1.23
CA GLU A 77 2.83 9.46 -0.83
C GLU A 77 2.34 10.76 -1.48
N ILE A 78 1.90 10.69 -2.74
CA ILE A 78 1.27 11.85 -3.41
C ILE A 78 -0.07 12.20 -2.74
N ALA A 79 -0.79 11.23 -2.16
CA ALA A 79 -2.04 11.50 -1.43
C ALA A 79 -1.78 12.40 -0.21
N HIS A 80 -0.70 12.15 0.52
CA HIS A 80 -0.26 13.05 1.59
C HIS A 80 0.06 14.44 1.07
N GLN A 81 0.74 14.55 -0.06
CA GLN A 81 1.08 15.85 -0.66
C GLN A 81 -0.11 16.67 -1.12
N VAL A 82 -1.21 16.02 -1.50
CA VAL A 82 -2.48 16.71 -1.83
C VAL A 82 -3.40 16.90 -0.63
N GLY A 83 -2.93 16.60 0.59
CA GLY A 83 -3.57 17.01 1.84
C GLY A 83 -4.22 15.90 2.68
N TYR A 84 -4.10 14.63 2.28
CA TYR A 84 -4.66 13.50 3.06
C TYR A 84 -3.63 13.03 4.09
N ALA A 85 -3.65 13.63 5.28
CA ALA A 85 -2.67 13.35 6.32
C ALA A 85 -2.86 11.98 7.01
N LYS A 86 -4.09 11.48 7.11
CA LYS A 86 -4.33 10.17 7.74
C LYS A 86 -4.02 9.05 6.78
N GLU A 87 -3.42 8.00 7.31
CA GLU A 87 -2.95 6.88 6.51
C GLU A 87 -4.03 6.05 5.85
N ASN A 88 -5.16 5.85 6.52
CA ASN A 88 -6.32 5.19 5.93
C ASN A 88 -6.89 6.02 4.77
N GLU A 89 -6.93 7.35 4.91
CA GLU A 89 -7.36 8.29 3.87
C GLU A 89 -6.39 8.27 2.69
N ALA A 90 -5.08 8.33 2.94
CA ALA A 90 -4.05 8.23 1.91
C ALA A 90 -4.08 6.90 1.15
N ASN A 91 -4.25 5.77 1.85
CA ASN A 91 -4.42 4.44 1.24
C ASN A 91 -5.66 4.37 0.34
N PHE A 92 -6.79 4.93 0.80
CA PHE A 92 -8.02 4.95 0.04
C PHE A 92 -7.94 5.86 -1.19
N VAL A 93 -7.29 7.03 -1.07
CA VAL A 93 -7.01 7.92 -2.21
C VAL A 93 -6.03 7.27 -3.20
N ALA A 94 -5.00 6.57 -2.71
CA ALA A 94 -4.08 5.81 -3.55
C ALA A 94 -4.81 4.72 -4.34
N TYR A 95 -5.75 4.03 -3.69
CA TYR A 95 -6.62 3.06 -4.34
C TYR A 95 -7.48 3.71 -5.43
N ILE A 96 -8.24 4.76 -5.10
CA ILE A 96 -9.10 5.52 -6.03
C ILE A 96 -8.33 5.98 -7.26
N THR A 97 -7.13 6.52 -7.05
CA THR A 97 -6.24 7.02 -8.10
C THR A 97 -5.69 5.87 -8.93
N GLY A 98 -5.18 4.83 -8.27
CA GLY A 98 -4.52 3.72 -8.92
C GLY A 98 -5.46 2.86 -9.77
N ARG A 99 -6.69 2.63 -9.31
CA ARG A 99 -7.70 1.89 -10.08
C ARG A 99 -8.18 2.62 -11.34
N ARG A 100 -8.08 3.96 -11.35
CA ARG A 100 -8.44 4.82 -12.49
C ARG A 100 -7.28 5.00 -13.46
N SER A 101 -6.07 4.59 -13.08
CA SER A 101 -4.90 4.69 -13.93
C SER A 101 -5.06 3.85 -15.19
N THR A 102 -4.61 4.36 -16.33
CA THR A 102 -4.51 3.59 -17.58
C THR A 102 -3.27 2.70 -17.64
N GLN A 103 -2.41 2.77 -16.63
CA GLN A 103 -1.10 2.10 -16.63
C GLN A 103 -1.18 0.74 -15.92
N PRO A 104 -0.97 -0.39 -16.63
CA PRO A 104 -1.09 -1.73 -16.02
C PRO A 104 -0.27 -1.95 -14.74
N PRO A 105 0.98 -1.45 -14.61
CA PRO A 105 1.73 -1.61 -13.37
C PRO A 105 1.11 -0.90 -12.16
N VAL A 106 0.42 0.23 -12.38
CA VAL A 106 -0.26 0.97 -11.31
C VAL A 106 -1.51 0.21 -10.86
N GLN A 107 -2.31 -0.26 -11.83
CA GLN A 107 -3.48 -1.09 -11.54
C GLN A 107 -3.08 -2.35 -10.79
N TYR A 108 -2.04 -3.04 -11.25
CA TYR A 108 -1.53 -4.24 -10.57
C TYR A 108 -1.15 -3.97 -9.12
N ALA A 109 -0.30 -2.97 -8.86
CA ALA A 109 0.11 -2.60 -7.50
C ALA A 109 -1.09 -2.27 -6.61
N THR A 110 -2.08 -1.58 -7.18
CA THR A 110 -3.30 -1.15 -6.48
C THR A 110 -4.17 -2.33 -6.05
N TYR A 111 -4.44 -3.26 -6.98
CA TYR A 111 -5.23 -4.45 -6.67
C TYR A 111 -4.47 -5.45 -5.80
N PHE A 112 -3.14 -5.51 -5.92
CA PHE A 112 -2.30 -6.30 -5.04
C PHE A 112 -2.41 -5.83 -3.58
N GLU A 113 -2.33 -4.52 -3.33
CA GLU A 113 -2.51 -3.95 -1.98
C GLU A 113 -3.94 -4.12 -1.46
N ALA A 114 -4.95 -3.91 -2.31
CA ALA A 114 -6.33 -4.20 -1.96
C ALA A 114 -6.53 -5.68 -1.56
N TYR A 115 -5.91 -6.61 -2.29
CA TYR A 115 -5.90 -8.02 -1.95
C TYR A 115 -5.21 -8.26 -0.59
N LEU A 116 -4.06 -7.66 -0.31
CA LEU A 116 -3.38 -7.79 0.97
C LEU A 116 -4.24 -7.31 2.15
N TYR A 117 -4.96 -6.20 1.99
CA TYR A 117 -5.91 -5.73 3.01
C TYR A 117 -7.04 -6.74 3.22
N ALA A 118 -7.67 -7.19 2.14
CA ALA A 118 -8.81 -8.11 2.18
C ALA A 118 -8.44 -9.47 2.77
N ILE A 119 -7.34 -10.09 2.31
CA ILE A 119 -6.93 -11.42 2.76
C ILE A 119 -6.48 -11.41 4.23
N ARG A 120 -5.91 -10.30 4.70
CA ARG A 120 -5.51 -10.13 6.11
C ARG A 120 -6.73 -9.92 7.01
N ASP A 121 -7.73 -9.15 6.59
CA ASP A 121 -9.00 -9.04 7.33
C ASP A 121 -9.75 -10.38 7.34
N LEU A 122 -9.84 -11.06 6.19
CA LEU A 122 -10.45 -12.38 6.10
C LEU A 122 -9.73 -13.40 6.98
N GLY A 123 -8.40 -13.48 6.92
CA GLY A 123 -7.63 -14.47 7.69
C GLY A 123 -7.79 -14.34 9.21
N ARG A 124 -8.15 -13.15 9.71
CA ARG A 124 -8.47 -12.94 11.14
C ARG A 124 -9.87 -13.46 11.51
N ARG A 125 -10.77 -13.58 10.55
CA ARG A 125 -12.17 -14.00 10.74
C ARG A 125 -12.37 -15.46 10.39
N ASP A 126 -11.74 -15.89 9.30
CA ASP A 126 -11.78 -17.23 8.73
C ASP A 126 -10.44 -17.53 8.03
N SER A 127 -9.52 -18.12 8.80
CA SER A 127 -8.19 -18.50 8.31
C SER A 127 -8.22 -19.63 7.29
N VAL A 128 -9.27 -20.48 7.33
CA VAL A 128 -9.44 -21.59 6.39
C VAL A 128 -9.84 -21.04 5.02
N ALA A 129 -10.83 -20.16 4.98
CA ALA A 129 -11.24 -19.48 3.74
C ALA A 129 -10.11 -18.66 3.13
N ALA A 130 -9.36 -17.91 3.96
CA ALA A 130 -8.20 -17.16 3.48
C ALA A 130 -7.13 -18.08 2.86
N LYS A 131 -6.83 -19.22 3.50
CA LYS A 131 -5.88 -20.19 2.95
C LYS A 131 -6.37 -20.80 1.63
N LEU A 132 -7.66 -21.09 1.52
CA LEU A 132 -8.24 -21.60 0.27
C LEU A 132 -8.12 -20.58 -0.87
N LEU A 133 -8.51 -19.32 -0.64
CA LEU A 133 -8.36 -18.25 -1.64
C LEU A 133 -6.92 -18.02 -2.07
N HIS A 134 -5.96 -18.20 -1.16
CA HIS A 134 -4.54 -18.09 -1.50
C HIS A 134 -4.12 -19.13 -2.56
N THR A 135 -4.76 -20.31 -2.59
CA THR A 135 -4.45 -21.35 -3.59
C THR A 135 -4.99 -21.03 -4.98
N THR A 136 -5.96 -20.13 -5.09
CA THR A 136 -6.57 -19.73 -6.37
C THR A 136 -5.87 -18.55 -7.03
N LEU A 137 -4.81 -18.00 -6.41
CA LEU A 137 -4.09 -16.85 -6.95
C LEU A 137 -3.34 -17.22 -8.23
N HIS A 138 -3.29 -16.26 -9.15
CA HIS A 138 -2.46 -16.36 -10.34
C HIS A 138 -0.98 -16.59 -9.96
N PRO A 139 -0.21 -17.43 -10.70
CA PRO A 139 1.18 -17.76 -10.34
C PRO A 139 2.09 -16.53 -10.15
N GLN A 140 1.89 -15.49 -10.96
CA GLN A 140 2.62 -14.22 -10.80
C GLN A 140 2.36 -13.55 -9.44
N VAL A 141 1.12 -13.55 -8.97
CA VAL A 141 0.76 -12.97 -7.66
C VAL A 141 1.38 -13.78 -6.53
N GLN A 142 1.40 -15.10 -6.64
CA GLN A 142 2.08 -15.97 -5.67
C GLN A 142 3.59 -15.68 -5.61
N LYS A 143 4.23 -15.50 -6.77
CA LYS A 143 5.65 -15.12 -6.85
C LYS A 143 5.91 -13.76 -6.20
N ASP A 144 5.05 -12.78 -6.46
CA ASP A 144 5.20 -11.43 -5.91
C ASP A 144 4.94 -11.41 -4.39
N LEU A 145 4.03 -12.25 -3.88
CA LEU A 145 3.87 -12.49 -2.44
C LEU A 145 5.14 -13.08 -1.82
N LEU A 146 5.78 -14.05 -2.46
CA LEU A 146 7.05 -14.61 -1.98
C LEU A 146 8.17 -13.56 -1.98
N GLU A 147 8.27 -12.76 -3.05
CA GLU A 147 9.23 -11.65 -3.12
C GLU A 147 9.00 -10.64 -1.98
N LEU A 148 7.74 -10.29 -1.72
CA LEU A 148 7.38 -9.42 -0.59
C LEU A 148 7.76 -10.07 0.75
N MET A 149 7.46 -11.36 0.96
CA MET A 149 7.81 -12.07 2.18
C MET A 149 9.33 -12.12 2.40
N ASP A 150 10.10 -12.39 1.35
CA ASP A 150 11.57 -12.42 1.43
C ASP A 150 12.15 -11.03 1.69
N TYR A 151 11.57 -10.00 1.09
CA TYR A 151 11.92 -8.61 1.38
C TYR A 151 11.69 -8.26 2.85
N LEU A 152 10.54 -8.65 3.42
CA LEU A 152 10.20 -8.42 4.82
C LEU A 152 11.14 -9.19 5.77
N LYS A 153 11.41 -10.47 5.49
CA LYS A 153 12.35 -11.27 6.30
C LYS A 153 13.76 -10.68 6.33
N LYS A 154 14.31 -10.28 5.17
CA LYS A 154 15.65 -9.67 5.09
C LYS A 154 15.73 -8.32 5.78
N SER A 155 14.61 -7.60 5.78
CA SER A 155 14.43 -6.35 6.50
C SER A 155 14.44 -6.56 8.03
N ASP A 156 13.92 -7.69 8.51
CA ASP A 156 13.84 -8.03 9.94
C ASP A 156 15.17 -8.50 10.57
N ASN A 157 16.14 -8.99 9.77
CA ASN A 157 17.45 -9.46 10.26
C ASN A 157 18.35 -8.37 10.87
N VAL A 158 17.96 -7.08 10.82
CA VAL A 158 18.67 -5.99 11.51
C VAL A 158 18.20 -5.86 12.98
N VAL A 159 17.10 -6.50 13.38
CA VAL A 159 16.51 -6.43 14.75
C VAL A 159 15.99 -7.80 15.21
N GLU A 160 16.77 -8.86 14.95
CA GLU A 160 16.25 -10.22 14.82
C GLU A 160 15.76 -10.95 16.10
N PRO A 161 16.26 -10.77 17.35
CA PRO A 161 15.85 -11.71 18.40
C PRO A 161 14.56 -11.31 19.14
N TYR A 162 14.08 -10.07 19.02
CA TYR A 162 12.92 -9.61 19.78
C TYR A 162 11.60 -9.85 19.05
N ILE A 163 11.56 -9.89 17.72
CA ILE A 163 10.30 -9.86 16.98
C ILE A 163 9.60 -11.23 16.88
N SER A 164 10.29 -12.37 16.81
CA SER A 164 9.58 -13.67 16.78
C SER A 164 8.86 -13.94 18.11
N LYS A 165 9.54 -13.66 19.23
CA LYS A 165 8.95 -13.77 20.57
C LYS A 165 7.95 -12.65 20.83
N PHE A 166 8.18 -11.43 20.34
CA PHE A 166 7.23 -10.32 20.43
C PHE A 166 6.05 -10.46 19.48
N TYR A 167 6.13 -11.13 18.33
CA TYR A 167 5.00 -11.35 17.41
C TYR A 167 4.06 -12.42 17.97
N ASP A 168 4.62 -13.52 18.48
CA ASP A 168 3.84 -14.57 19.15
C ASP A 168 3.37 -14.15 20.55
N GLN A 169 4.14 -13.33 21.29
CA GLN A 169 3.69 -12.69 22.55
C GLN A 169 2.80 -11.46 22.33
N PHE A 170 2.88 -10.72 21.22
CA PHE A 170 1.97 -9.61 20.89
C PHE A 170 0.59 -10.16 20.56
N LEU A 171 0.51 -11.28 19.83
CA LEU A 171 -0.72 -12.02 19.59
C LEU A 171 -1.34 -12.61 20.88
N LYS A 172 -0.51 -12.92 21.89
CA LYS A 172 -0.95 -13.55 23.16
C LYS A 172 -1.14 -12.57 24.34
N LEU A 173 -0.39 -11.46 24.42
CA LEU A 173 -0.41 -10.47 25.51
C LEU A 173 -1.32 -9.27 25.23
N ASN A 174 -1.53 -8.86 23.97
CA ASN A 174 -2.37 -7.71 23.65
C ASN A 174 -3.84 -8.08 23.49
N LYS A 175 -4.48 -8.42 24.61
CA LYS A 175 -5.92 -8.19 24.80
C LYS A 175 -6.25 -6.68 24.72
N GLN A 176 -5.97 -6.03 23.58
CA GLN A 176 -6.15 -4.60 23.36
C GLN A 176 -6.89 -4.27 22.06
N PRO A 177 -7.79 -3.27 22.06
CA PRO A 177 -9.11 -3.40 21.42
C PRO A 177 -9.32 -2.58 20.14
N LYS A 178 -8.34 -1.81 19.63
CA LYS A 178 -8.54 -0.93 18.45
C LYS A 178 -7.43 -0.90 17.39
N GLY A 179 -6.30 -1.59 17.56
CA GLY A 179 -5.20 -1.60 16.57
C GLY A 179 -5.49 -2.38 15.27
N THR A 180 -6.50 -3.24 15.27
CA THR A 180 -7.03 -3.93 14.07
C THR A 180 -8.10 -3.13 13.33
N ARG A 181 -8.58 -2.00 13.88
CA ARG A 181 -9.68 -1.23 13.28
C ARG A 181 -9.27 -0.46 12.02
N THR A 182 -8.04 0.04 11.90
CA THR A 182 -7.60 0.83 10.74
C THR A 182 -7.45 0.01 9.45
N TYR A 183 -7.00 -1.25 9.53
CA TYR A 183 -7.02 -2.15 8.36
C TYR A 183 -8.44 -2.55 7.97
N ASN A 184 -9.31 -2.72 8.98
CA ASN A 184 -10.73 -2.93 8.77
C ASN A 184 -11.40 -1.68 8.17
N GLU A 185 -10.87 -0.48 8.42
CA GLU A 185 -11.40 0.77 7.88
C GLU A 185 -11.15 0.90 6.38
N VAL A 186 -9.94 0.61 5.88
CA VAL A 186 -9.70 0.63 4.42
C VAL A 186 -10.57 -0.41 3.73
N VAL A 187 -10.62 -1.65 4.24
CA VAL A 187 -11.50 -2.70 3.70
C VAL A 187 -12.98 -2.27 3.77
N ALA A 188 -13.42 -1.68 4.88
CA ALA A 188 -14.79 -1.17 5.02
C ALA A 188 -15.08 -0.03 4.04
N TRP A 189 -14.13 0.88 3.79
CA TRP A 189 -14.28 1.96 2.83
C TRP A 189 -14.30 1.44 1.40
N LEU A 190 -13.49 0.44 1.06
CA LEU A 190 -13.56 -0.23 -0.24
C LEU A 190 -14.92 -0.91 -0.45
N ILE A 191 -15.45 -1.60 0.57
CA ILE A 191 -16.79 -2.21 0.53
C ILE A 191 -17.87 -1.12 0.41
N ALA A 192 -17.78 -0.04 1.19
CA ALA A 192 -18.73 1.07 1.12
C ALA A 192 -18.71 1.76 -0.25
N TYR A 193 -17.51 1.95 -0.80
CA TYR A 193 -17.30 2.49 -2.14
C TYR A 193 -17.87 1.58 -3.22
N MET A 194 -17.66 0.27 -3.14
CA MET A 194 -18.33 -0.71 -4.01
C MET A 194 -19.86 -0.62 -3.90
N LYS A 195 -20.41 -0.53 -2.70
CA LYS A 195 -21.87 -0.39 -2.52
C LYS A 195 -22.42 0.90 -3.13
N LYS A 196 -21.63 1.97 -3.14
CA LYS A 196 -22.01 3.27 -3.69
C LYS A 196 -21.89 3.32 -5.23
N GLU A 197 -20.80 2.81 -5.78
CA GLU A 197 -20.43 2.97 -7.20
C GLU A 197 -20.69 1.70 -8.06
N GLY A 198 -21.08 0.59 -7.43
CA GLY A 198 -21.31 -0.70 -8.07
C GLY A 198 -20.14 -1.68 -7.94
N SER A 199 -20.37 -2.96 -8.27
CA SER A 199 -19.37 -4.03 -8.14
C SER A 199 -18.13 -3.82 -9.01
N ALA A 200 -18.27 -3.16 -10.15
CA ALA A 200 -17.15 -2.76 -11.00
C ALA A 200 -16.22 -1.72 -10.35
N ALA A 201 -16.52 -1.31 -9.12
CA ALA A 201 -15.71 -0.36 -8.40
C ALA A 201 -14.53 -0.97 -7.64
N ILE A 202 -14.51 -2.30 -7.51
CA ILE A 202 -13.44 -3.08 -6.89
C ILE A 202 -12.87 -4.17 -7.77
#